data_AF-A0A517QGH7-F1
#
_entry.id   AF-A0A517QGH7-F1
#
_cell.length_a   1.000
_cell.length_b   1.000
_cell.length_c   1.000
_cell.angle_alpha   90.00
_cell.angle_beta   90.00
_cell.angle_gamma   90.00
#
_symmetry.space_group_name_H-M   'P 1'
#
loop_
_entity.id
_entity.type
_entity.pdbx_description
1 polymer ?
#
loop_
_entity_poly.entity_id
_entity_poly.type
_entity_poly.pdbx_seq_one_letter_code
_entity_poly.pdbx_strand_id
1 'polypeptide(L)'
;MKRFDLYPALINWVWLCLACLIGFYVEYKIWVVPFGLIWGLIILGSEWYRVSRIVKHLEPDVTLDQIKQYYSGDDARRSIPWRDQARGINTELGTNQQPEGV
;
A
#
# COMPACT_ATOMS: atom_id res chain seq x y z
N MET A 1 11.58 -9.37 -11.49
CA MET A 1 11.47 -9.34 -10.02
C MET A 1 10.39 -10.31 -9.57
N LYS A 2 10.49 -10.90 -8.38
CA LYS A 2 9.37 -11.71 -7.86
C LYS A 2 8.29 -10.74 -7.40
N ARG A 3 7.01 -11.04 -7.66
CA ARG A 3 5.88 -10.18 -7.21
C ARG A 3 5.90 -9.89 -5.71
N PHE A 4 6.57 -10.73 -4.91
CA PHE A 4 6.83 -10.53 -3.49
C PHE A 4 7.64 -9.27 -3.18
N ASP A 5 8.54 -8.86 -4.05
CA ASP A 5 9.42 -7.70 -3.83
C ASP A 5 8.64 -6.36 -3.92
N LEU A 6 7.44 -6.38 -4.50
CA LEU A 6 6.57 -5.20 -4.68
C LEU A 6 5.74 -4.88 -3.42
N TYR A 7 5.54 -5.86 -2.53
CA TYR A 7 4.69 -5.71 -1.34
C TYR A 7 5.16 -4.58 -0.40
N PRO A 8 6.45 -4.48 -0.02
CA PRO A 8 6.90 -3.45 0.91
C PRO A 8 6.71 -2.02 0.37
N ALA A 9 6.79 -1.83 -0.95
CA ALA A 9 6.63 -0.52 -1.57
C ALA A 9 5.16 -0.05 -1.62
N LEU A 10 4.21 -0.98 -1.62
CA LEU A 10 2.77 -0.70 -1.67
C LEU A 10 2.15 -0.46 -0.28
N ILE A 11 2.79 -0.96 0.78
CA ILE A 11 2.32 -0.82 2.16
C ILE A 11 2.40 0.65 2.60
N ASN A 12 1.32 1.15 3.19
CA ASN A 12 1.26 2.43 3.88
C ASN A 12 1.79 2.26 5.31
N TRP A 13 3.10 2.33 5.46
CA TRP A 13 3.79 2.16 6.74
C TRP A 13 3.39 3.19 7.78
N VAL A 14 3.13 4.44 7.36
CA VAL A 14 2.69 5.51 8.28
C VAL A 14 1.33 5.18 8.88
N TRP A 15 0.38 4.74 8.05
CA TRP A 15 -0.93 4.32 8.52
C TRP A 15 -0.86 3.11 9.44
N LEU A 16 -0.02 2.13 9.10
CA LEU A 16 0.22 0.95 9.92
C LEU A 16 0.80 1.31 11.30
N CYS A 17 1.81 2.17 11.34
CA CYS A 17 2.41 2.67 12.58
C CYS A 17 1.41 3.45 13.44
N LEU A 18 0.64 4.36 12.84
CA LEU A 18 -0.39 5.15 13.55
C LEU A 18 -1.49 4.25 14.13
N ALA A 19 -1.95 3.28 13.33
CA ALA A 19 -3.02 2.39 13.73
C ALA A 19 -2.56 1.42 14.85
N CYS A 20 -1.29 0.98 14.83
CA CYS A 20 -0.67 0.25 15.95
C CYS A 20 -0.54 1.12 17.22
N LEU A 21 -0.10 2.37 17.10
CA LEU A 21 0.01 3.30 18.24
C LEU A 21 -1.34 3.55 18.92
N ILE A 22 -2.41 3.74 18.14
CA ILE A 22 -3.78 3.90 18.67
C ILE A 22 -4.23 2.62 19.37
N GLY A 23 -3.98 1.45 18.76
CA GLY A 23 -4.32 0.15 19.36
C GLY A 23 -3.70 -0.04 20.74
N PHE A 24 -2.40 0.26 20.89
CA PHE A 24 -1.70 0.16 22.18
C PHE A 24 -2.19 1.19 23.20
N TYR A 25 -2.51 2.42 22.77
CA TYR A 25 -3.03 3.46 23.66
C TYR A 25 -4.40 3.12 24.25
N VAL A 26 -5.29 2.56 23.43
CA VAL A 26 -6.64 2.14 23.86
C VAL A 26 -6.56 0.97 24.85
N GLU A 27 -5.68 0.00 24.60
CA GLU A 27 -5.49 -1.15 25.47
C GLU A 27 -5.01 -0.75 26.88
N TYR A 28 -4.07 0.20 26.96
CA TYR A 28 -3.57 0.74 28.23
C TYR A 28 -4.67 1.36 29.11
N LYS A 29 -5.70 1.96 28.50
CA LYS A 29 -6.75 2.66 29.25
C LYS A 29 -7.89 1.76 29.75
N ILE A 30 -8.11 0.60 29.11
CA ILE A 30 -9.37 -0.15 29.29
C ILE A 30 -9.17 -1.50 30.02
N TRP A 31 -7.93 -2.02 30.17
CA TRP A 31 -7.60 -3.23 30.96
C TRP A 31 -8.44 -4.49 30.64
N VAL A 32 -9.11 -4.56 29.49
CA VAL A 32 -10.03 -5.66 29.13
C VAL A 32 -9.81 -6.08 27.68
N VAL A 33 -9.55 -7.38 27.49
CA VAL A 33 -9.36 -8.13 26.21
C VAL A 33 -8.19 -7.59 25.38
N PRO A 34 -7.44 -8.43 24.63
CA PRO A 34 -6.35 -7.98 23.77
C PRO A 34 -6.91 -7.26 22.53
N PHE A 35 -7.67 -6.19 22.74
CA PHE A 35 -8.28 -5.36 21.71
C PHE A 35 -7.22 -4.75 20.81
N GLY A 36 -6.04 -4.38 21.34
CA GLY A 36 -4.91 -3.93 20.52
C GLY A 36 -4.43 -5.01 19.56
N LEU A 37 -4.46 -6.28 19.98
CA LEU A 37 -4.06 -7.43 19.17
C LEU A 37 -5.11 -7.74 18.09
N ILE A 38 -6.40 -7.73 18.42
CA ILE A 38 -7.50 -7.85 17.46
C ILE A 38 -7.47 -6.70 16.45
N TRP A 39 -7.26 -5.47 16.94
CA TRP A 39 -7.17 -4.27 16.12
C TRP A 39 -5.97 -4.32 15.17
N GLY A 40 -4.80 -4.70 15.69
CA GLY A 40 -3.60 -4.92 14.89
C GLY A 40 -3.81 -5.95 13.78
N LEU A 41 -4.49 -7.07 14.08
CA LEU A 41 -4.84 -8.08 13.08
C LEU A 41 -5.80 -7.55 12.01
N ILE A 42 -6.79 -6.73 12.38
CA ILE A 42 -7.71 -6.10 11.43
C ILE A 42 -6.97 -5.12 10.51
N ILE A 43 -6.09 -4.29 11.07
CA ILE A 43 -5.26 -3.34 10.31
C ILE A 43 -4.37 -4.09 9.32
N LEU A 44 -3.61 -5.07 9.81
CA LEU A 44 -2.72 -5.89 8.98
C LEU A 44 -3.50 -6.63 7.89
N GLY A 45 -4.66 -7.21 8.22
CA GLY A 45 -5.52 -7.89 7.28
C GLY A 45 -6.09 -6.96 6.20
N SER A 46 -6.53 -5.76 6.59
CA SER A 46 -7.06 -4.75 5.66
C SER A 46 -5.98 -4.26 4.69
N GLU A 47 -4.77 -4.04 5.20
CA GLU A 47 -3.65 -3.57 4.40
C GLU A 47 -3.11 -4.65 3.49
N TRP A 48 -2.99 -5.88 4.00
CA TRP A 48 -2.66 -7.05 3.19
C TRP A 48 -3.67 -7.24 2.05
N TYR A 49 -4.97 -7.17 2.36
CA TYR A 49 -6.02 -7.25 1.35
C TYR A 49 -5.85 -6.18 0.27
N ARG A 50 -5.65 -4.91 0.67
CA ARG A 50 -5.42 -3.79 -0.25
C ARG A 50 -4.24 -4.06 -1.18
N VAL A 51 -3.08 -4.40 -0.60
CA VAL A 51 -1.84 -4.65 -1.35
C VAL A 51 -1.96 -5.86 -2.28
N SER A 52 -2.51 -6.98 -1.81
CA SER A 52 -2.73 -8.16 -2.64
C SER A 52 -3.64 -7.87 -3.85
N ARG A 53 -4.65 -7.01 -3.68
CA ARG A 53 -5.52 -6.59 -4.78
C ARG A 53 -4.77 -5.73 -5.80
N ILE A 54 -3.92 -4.80 -5.35
CA ILE A 54 -3.07 -3.99 -6.25
C ILE A 54 -2.15 -4.91 -7.03
N VAL A 55 -1.34 -5.75 -6.36
CA VAL A 55 -0.38 -6.67 -7.01
C VAL A 55 -1.04 -7.61 -8.02
N LYS A 56 -2.29 -8.02 -7.79
CA LYS A 56 -3.05 -8.86 -8.73
C LYS A 56 -3.44 -8.11 -10.02
N HIS A 57 -3.64 -6.79 -9.95
CA HIS A 57 -4.06 -5.95 -11.07
C HIS A 57 -2.91 -5.16 -11.72
N LEU A 58 -1.70 -5.25 -11.16
CA LEU A 58 -0.49 -4.73 -11.81
C LEU A 58 -0.15 -5.55 -13.04
N GLU A 59 0.30 -4.84 -14.08
CA GLU A 59 0.88 -5.45 -15.27
C GLU A 59 2.14 -6.26 -14.91
N PRO A 60 2.45 -7.33 -15.67
CA PRO A 60 3.56 -8.23 -15.36
C PRO A 60 4.94 -7.54 -15.36
N ASP A 61 5.07 -6.42 -16.06
CA ASP A 61 6.33 -5.70 -16.26
C ASP A 61 6.55 -4.54 -15.28
N VAL A 62 5.62 -4.33 -14.34
CA VAL A 62 5.73 -3.27 -13.33
C VAL A 62 6.95 -3.51 -12.44
N THR A 63 7.81 -2.49 -12.35
CA THR A 63 9.02 -2.53 -11.53
C THR A 63 8.83 -1.84 -10.17
N LEU A 64 9.71 -2.15 -9.23
CA LEU A 64 9.72 -1.52 -7.91
C LEU A 64 9.88 0.01 -7.99
N ASP A 65 10.70 0.49 -8.92
CA ASP A 65 11.01 1.91 -9.04
C ASP A 65 9.83 2.72 -9.57
N GLN A 66 9.02 2.13 -10.46
CA GLN A 66 7.75 2.74 -10.90
C GLN A 66 6.76 2.90 -9.75
N ILE A 67 6.63 1.87 -8.91
CA ILE A 67 5.78 1.97 -7.72
C ILE A 67 6.28 3.10 -6.80
N LYS A 68 7.59 3.18 -6.57
CA LYS A 68 8.18 4.23 -5.75
C LYS A 68 7.98 5.62 -6.35
N GLN A 69 8.12 5.77 -7.66
CA GLN A 69 7.89 7.03 -8.38
C GLN A 69 6.43 7.49 -8.27
N TYR A 70 5.48 6.57 -8.43
CA TYR A 70 4.05 6.87 -8.31
C TYR A 70 3.69 7.45 -6.94
N TYR A 71 4.30 6.95 -5.86
CA TYR A 71 4.05 7.45 -4.50
C TYR A 71 4.99 8.57 -4.06
N SER A 72 6.13 8.79 -4.72
CA SER A 72 7.07 9.87 -4.34
C SER A 72 6.51 11.25 -4.67
N GLY A 73 5.65 11.37 -5.69
CA GLY A 73 5.02 12.63 -6.07
C GLY A 73 3.89 13.08 -5.14
N ASP A 74 3.19 12.13 -4.50
CA ASP A 74 2.12 12.40 -3.53
C ASP A 74 1.80 11.14 -2.73
N ASP A 75 2.26 11.07 -1.50
CA ASP A 75 2.08 9.90 -0.64
C ASP A 75 0.60 9.73 -0.20
N ALA A 76 -0.25 10.76 -0.36
CA ALA A 76 -1.69 10.67 -0.16
C ALA A 76 -2.37 9.76 -1.20
N ARG A 77 -1.68 9.40 -2.29
CA ARG A 77 -2.14 8.39 -3.25
C ARG A 77 -2.32 7.01 -2.61
N ARG A 78 -1.63 6.72 -1.50
CA ARG A 78 -1.81 5.46 -0.75
C ARG A 78 -3.20 5.34 -0.11
N SER A 79 -3.90 6.45 0.11
CA SER A 79 -5.26 6.49 0.68
C SER A 79 -6.39 6.38 -0.35
N ILE A 80 -6.08 6.48 -1.65
CA ILE A 80 -7.07 6.35 -2.74
C ILE A 80 -7.55 4.89 -2.84
N PRO A 81 -8.73 4.57 -3.39
CA PRO A 81 -9.12 3.18 -3.64
C PRO A 81 -8.07 2.36 -4.40
N TRP A 82 -7.89 1.09 -4.02
CA TRP A 82 -6.86 0.20 -4.59
C TRP A 82 -6.91 0.07 -6.11
N ARG A 83 -8.11 0.21 -6.71
CA ARG A 83 -8.32 0.14 -8.16
C ARG A 83 -7.61 1.30 -8.87
N ASP A 84 -7.76 2.50 -8.34
CA ASP A 84 -7.19 3.70 -8.94
C ASP A 84 -5.68 3.74 -8.70
N GLN A 85 -5.20 3.23 -7.57
CA GLN A 85 -3.76 3.02 -7.34
C GLN A 85 -3.16 2.08 -8.38
N ALA A 86 -3.78 0.91 -8.62
CA ALA A 86 -3.30 -0.03 -9.63
C ALA A 86 -3.33 0.58 -11.04
N ARG A 87 -4.38 1.32 -11.37
CA ARG A 87 -4.50 2.02 -12.65
C ARG A 87 -3.43 3.10 -12.80
N GLY A 88 -3.18 3.89 -11.77
CA GLY A 88 -2.16 4.94 -11.77
C GLY A 88 -0.76 4.38 -11.98
N ILE A 89 -0.40 3.31 -11.25
CA ILE A 89 0.88 2.63 -11.39
C ILE A 89 1.06 2.06 -12.81
N ASN A 90 0.02 1.44 -13.38
CA ASN A 90 0.08 0.95 -14.77
C ASN A 90 0.14 2.09 -15.80
N THR A 91 -0.44 3.26 -15.52
CA THR A 91 -0.44 4.40 -16.45
C THR A 91 0.92 5.11 -16.50
N GLU A 92 1.68 5.13 -15.39
CA GLU A 92 3.08 5.59 -15.40
C GLU A 92 3.98 4.71 -16.27
N LEU A 93 3.60 3.44 -16.49
CA LEU A 93 4.22 2.56 -17.47
C LEU A 93 4.02 3.08 -18.90
N GLY A 94 2.79 3.49 -19.24
CA GLY A 94 2.45 4.05 -20.55
C GLY A 94 3.09 5.42 -20.83
N THR A 95 3.40 6.20 -19.80
CA THR A 95 4.03 7.52 -19.97
C THR A 95 5.55 7.40 -20.15
N ASN A 96 6.19 6.41 -19.51
CA ASN A 96 7.62 6.12 -19.70
C ASN A 96 7.90 5.22 -20.93
N GLN A 97 6.88 4.58 -21.50
CA GLN A 97 6.97 3.83 -22.76
C GLN A 97 6.51 4.63 -23.99
N GLN A 98 6.12 5.90 -23.82
CA GLN A 98 5.86 6.75 -24.97
C GLN A 98 7.23 7.04 -25.62
N PRO A 99 7.46 6.60 -26.88
CA PRO A 99 8.69 6.97 -27.56
C PRO A 99 8.71 8.50 -27.65
N GLU A 100 9.77 9.11 -27.13
CA GLU A 100 10.14 10.48 -27.52
C GLU A 100 10.29 10.48 -29.04
N GLY A 101 9.25 10.93 -29.75
CA GLY A 101 9.23 10.81 -31.19
C GLY A 101 7.92 11.25 -31.82
N VAL A 102 7.67 12.56 -31.78
CA VAL A 102 7.39 13.37 -32.98
C VAL A 102 8.08 14.72 -32.82
#